data_AF-A0A7S3UTD5-F1
#
_entry.id   AF-A0A7S3UTD5-F1
#
_cell.length_a   1.000
_cell.length_b   1.000
_cell.length_c   1.000
_cell.angle_alpha   90.00
_cell.angle_beta   90.00
_cell.angle_gamma   90.00
#
_symmetry.space_group_name_H-M   'P 1'
#
loop_
_entity.id
_entity.type
_entity.pdbx_description
1 polymer ?
#
loop_
_entity_poly.entity_id
_entity_poly.type
_entity_poly.pdbx_seq_one_letter_code
_entity_poly.pdbx_strand_id
1 'polypeptide(L)'
;GRREAVSQTTLDAGLQARLEQLLADRLNTLPEANSMAALVVDNRTLEVRGYVGSADFSDPRRGAHVDMVRAQRSPGSTLKPFLYGMALDEGLIHSESLLIDAPQNFGGYAPGNFQADFSGPVSVSEALQRSLNVPAVDLLDRLGPERFAGRLRHAGLRLRMPANAAPNLSLILGGGSTSLEELVGAYTALARGGLAGRPRLTPGAAPHEVRLMSEGAAFIVREILENGGRPGNPFRESNQRVAWKTGTSFGFRDAWALGVTDRYTVGVWVGRPDGTPNPGHFGANTSAPLLRDLAAALGPDDARQQL
;
A
#
# COMPACT_ATOMS: atom_id res chain seq x y z
N GLY A 1 -39.69 22.25 14.75
CA GLY A 1 -39.18 20.92 14.35
C GLY A 1 -37.72 21.05 13.96
N ARG A 2 -36.82 20.33 14.64
CA ARG A 2 -35.42 20.25 14.20
C ARG A 2 -35.41 19.38 12.94
N ARG A 3 -34.99 19.94 11.79
CA ARG A 3 -34.64 19.11 10.63
C ARG A 3 -33.45 18.26 11.05
N GLU A 4 -33.59 16.93 10.97
CA GLU A 4 -32.45 16.04 11.12
C GLU A 4 -31.40 16.41 10.08
N ALA A 5 -30.14 16.54 10.52
CA ALA A 5 -29.04 16.80 9.61
C ALA A 5 -28.74 15.50 8.84
N VAL A 6 -29.04 15.50 7.54
CA VAL A 6 -28.72 14.38 6.65
C VAL A 6 -27.27 14.54 6.18
N SER A 7 -26.41 13.58 6.54
CA SER A 7 -25.03 13.50 6.04
C SER A 7 -24.95 12.49 4.91
N GLN A 8 -24.71 12.96 3.69
CA GLN A 8 -24.46 12.07 2.55
C GLN A 8 -22.99 11.64 2.51
N THR A 9 -22.76 10.35 2.25
CA THR A 9 -21.43 9.75 2.11
C THR A 9 -21.28 9.13 0.74
N THR A 10 -20.06 8.74 0.41
CA THR A 10 -19.74 8.00 -0.82
C THR A 10 -19.79 6.48 -0.63
N LEU A 11 -20.10 6.01 0.58
CA LEU A 11 -20.08 4.59 0.92
C LEU A 11 -21.14 3.83 0.12
N ASP A 12 -20.75 2.65 -0.34
CA ASP A 12 -21.65 1.69 -0.94
C ASP A 12 -22.09 0.71 0.14
N ALA A 13 -23.38 0.71 0.49
CA ALA A 13 -23.89 -0.07 1.61
C ALA A 13 -23.67 -1.58 1.45
N GLY A 14 -23.80 -2.11 0.23
CA GLY A 14 -23.61 -3.53 -0.05
C GLY A 14 -22.14 -3.93 0.05
N LEU A 15 -21.24 -3.11 -0.52
CA LEU A 15 -19.79 -3.31 -0.41
C LEU A 15 -19.32 -3.17 1.03
N GLN A 16 -19.82 -2.19 1.78
CA GLN A 16 -19.50 -1.96 3.18
C GLN A 16 -19.88 -3.17 4.04
N ALA A 17 -21.11 -3.67 3.93
CA ALA A 17 -21.55 -4.85 4.68
C ALA A 17 -20.71 -6.09 4.35
N ARG A 18 -20.34 -6.27 3.07
CA ARG A 18 -19.49 -7.38 2.64
C ARG A 18 -18.06 -7.26 3.17
N LEU A 19 -17.51 -6.04 3.20
CA LEU A 19 -16.20 -5.74 3.76
C LEU A 19 -16.15 -6.07 5.26
N GLU A 20 -17.15 -5.61 6.01
CA GLU A 20 -17.29 -5.89 7.45
C GLU A 20 -17.39 -7.39 7.73
N GLN A 21 -18.20 -8.13 6.96
CA GLN A 21 -18.33 -9.57 7.12
C GLN A 21 -17.01 -10.31 6.86
N LEU A 22 -16.29 -9.97 5.78
CA LEU A 22 -15.01 -10.60 5.45
C LEU A 22 -13.94 -10.35 6.53
N LEU A 23 -13.93 -9.16 7.12
CA LEU A 23 -13.05 -8.87 8.25
C LEU A 23 -13.48 -9.67 9.50
N ALA A 24 -14.77 -9.71 9.81
CA ALA A 24 -15.31 -10.46 10.95
C ALA A 24 -14.97 -11.95 10.88
N ASP A 25 -15.13 -12.57 9.71
CA ASP A 25 -14.81 -13.99 9.48
C ASP A 25 -13.33 -14.31 9.73
N ARG A 26 -12.44 -13.33 9.55
CA ARG A 26 -11.00 -13.48 9.75
C ARG A 26 -10.56 -13.29 11.20
N LEU A 27 -11.37 -12.67 12.06
CA LEU A 27 -11.00 -12.34 13.45
C LEU A 27 -10.57 -13.54 14.27
N ASN A 28 -11.23 -14.68 14.09
CA ASN A 28 -10.95 -15.91 14.83
C ASN A 28 -9.59 -16.54 14.48
N THR A 29 -8.94 -16.08 13.41
CA THR A 29 -7.62 -16.54 12.99
C THR A 29 -6.49 -15.66 13.53
N LEU A 30 -6.81 -14.56 14.19
CA LEU A 30 -5.84 -13.58 14.70
C LEU A 30 -5.79 -13.58 16.23
N PRO A 31 -4.63 -13.27 16.83
CA PRO A 31 -4.51 -12.98 18.25
C PRO A 31 -5.57 -11.99 18.75
N GLU A 32 -5.99 -12.15 20.01
CA GLU A 32 -7.09 -11.40 20.62
C GLU A 32 -6.92 -9.88 20.59
N ALA A 33 -5.69 -9.38 20.70
CA ALA A 33 -5.38 -7.95 20.68
C ALA A 33 -5.10 -7.38 19.27
N ASN A 34 -5.12 -8.22 18.24
CA ASN A 34 -4.98 -7.75 16.86
C ASN A 34 -6.27 -7.06 16.41
N SER A 35 -6.10 -6.03 15.59
CA SER A 35 -7.16 -5.35 14.88
C SER A 35 -6.87 -5.35 13.39
N MET A 36 -7.86 -4.92 12.62
CA MET A 36 -7.78 -4.82 11.16
C MET A 36 -8.41 -3.50 10.72
N ALA A 37 -7.90 -2.97 9.61
CA ALA A 37 -8.55 -1.89 8.89
C ALA A 37 -8.50 -2.16 7.40
N ALA A 38 -9.51 -1.67 6.70
CA ALA A 38 -9.60 -1.78 5.26
C ALA A 38 -10.23 -0.52 4.65
N LEU A 39 -9.73 -0.13 3.48
CA LEU A 39 -10.23 1.01 2.73
C LEU A 39 -10.33 0.64 1.25
N VAL A 40 -11.48 0.93 0.64
CA VAL A 40 -11.75 0.69 -0.78
C VAL A 40 -12.08 2.02 -1.44
N VAL A 41 -11.32 2.38 -2.48
CA VAL A 41 -11.46 3.64 -3.22
C VAL A 41 -11.73 3.33 -4.69
N ASP A 42 -12.74 3.99 -5.27
CA ASP A 42 -12.99 3.98 -6.71
C ASP A 42 -11.91 4.79 -7.43
N ASN A 43 -11.17 4.14 -8.33
CA ASN A 43 -10.05 4.74 -9.03
C ASN A 43 -10.46 5.82 -10.01
N ARG A 44 -11.72 5.91 -10.44
CA ARG A 44 -12.16 6.96 -11.37
C ARG A 44 -12.54 8.22 -10.60
N THR A 45 -13.30 8.07 -9.52
CA THR A 45 -13.87 9.22 -8.79
C THR A 45 -13.11 9.61 -7.53
N LEU A 46 -12.17 8.76 -7.08
CA LEU A 46 -11.50 8.81 -5.77
C LEU A 46 -12.47 8.67 -4.59
N GLU A 47 -13.70 8.25 -4.83
CA GLU A 47 -14.70 8.07 -3.79
C GLU A 47 -14.40 6.84 -2.95
N VAL A 48 -14.48 7.00 -1.64
CA VAL A 48 -14.38 5.89 -0.69
C VAL A 48 -15.68 5.10 -0.75
N ARG A 49 -15.59 3.85 -1.21
CA ARG A 49 -16.75 2.95 -1.36
C ARG A 49 -16.92 2.03 -0.16
N GLY A 50 -15.84 1.72 0.54
CA GLY A 50 -15.85 0.94 1.79
C GLY A 50 -14.78 1.44 2.76
N TYR A 51 -15.12 1.51 4.04
CA TYR A 51 -14.27 2.04 5.11
C TYR A 51 -14.46 1.24 6.39
N VAL A 52 -13.44 0.50 6.83
CA VAL A 52 -13.43 -0.19 8.12
C VAL A 52 -12.21 0.28 8.90
N GLY A 53 -12.46 1.06 9.96
CA GLY A 53 -11.41 1.65 10.82
C GLY A 53 -10.86 0.70 11.87
N SER A 54 -11.59 -0.36 12.23
CA SER A 54 -11.22 -1.32 13.25
C SER A 54 -11.85 -2.68 12.99
N ALA A 55 -11.24 -3.73 13.52
CA ALA A 55 -11.69 -5.11 13.38
C ALA A 55 -13.15 -5.35 13.84
N ASP A 56 -13.50 -4.78 14.99
CA ASP A 56 -14.81 -4.91 15.63
C ASP A 56 -15.01 -3.70 16.54
N PHE A 57 -16.07 -2.92 16.29
CA PHE A 57 -16.39 -1.72 17.08
C PHE A 57 -16.93 -2.04 18.48
N SER A 58 -17.27 -3.29 18.75
CA SER A 58 -17.80 -3.75 20.04
C SER A 58 -16.75 -4.40 20.95
N ASP A 59 -15.56 -4.73 20.43
CA ASP A 59 -14.50 -5.42 21.20
C ASP A 59 -13.37 -4.46 21.62
N PRO A 60 -13.37 -3.94 22.86
CA PRO A 60 -12.36 -3.00 23.33
C PRO A 60 -10.94 -3.60 23.36
N ARG A 61 -10.80 -4.93 23.44
CA ARG A 61 -9.49 -5.60 23.47
C ARG A 61 -8.72 -5.44 22.16
N ARG A 62 -9.44 -5.18 21.06
CA ARG A 62 -8.92 -4.96 19.71
C ARG A 62 -8.79 -3.48 19.35
N GLY A 63 -8.88 -2.59 20.32
CA GLY A 63 -8.84 -1.14 20.08
C GLY A 63 -9.99 -0.67 19.20
N ALA A 64 -11.22 -1.10 19.51
CA ALA A 64 -12.46 -0.83 18.79
C ALA A 64 -12.69 0.63 18.32
N HIS A 65 -12.13 1.62 19.02
CA HIS A 65 -12.33 3.05 18.70
C HIS A 65 -11.07 3.71 18.14
N VAL A 66 -10.03 2.94 17.84
CA VAL A 66 -8.83 3.42 17.17
C VAL A 66 -9.01 3.24 15.68
N ASP A 67 -9.25 4.34 14.97
CA ASP A 67 -9.37 4.33 13.51
C ASP A 67 -8.00 4.10 12.86
N MET A 68 -7.75 2.85 12.51
CA MET A 68 -6.51 2.39 11.91
C MET A 68 -6.39 2.76 10.42
N VAL A 69 -7.46 3.26 9.78
CA VAL A 69 -7.34 3.85 8.44
C VAL A 69 -6.58 5.19 8.51
N ARG A 70 -6.80 5.96 9.59
CA ARG A 70 -6.18 7.28 9.81
C ARG A 70 -4.95 7.26 10.72
N ALA A 71 -4.80 6.21 11.52
CA ALA A 71 -3.68 6.05 12.43
C ALA A 71 -2.33 6.12 11.69
N GLN A 72 -1.35 6.76 12.32
CA GLN A 72 -0.01 6.90 11.77
C GLN A 72 0.82 5.66 12.11
N ARG A 73 1.23 4.93 11.08
CA ARG A 73 1.94 3.66 11.19
C ARG A 73 3.08 3.57 10.18
N SER A 74 4.07 2.74 10.48
CA SER A 74 5.20 2.57 9.58
C SER A 74 4.75 1.81 8.32
N PRO A 75 4.92 2.37 7.11
CA PRO A 75 4.45 1.76 5.87
C PRO A 75 5.27 0.54 5.44
N GLY A 76 6.45 0.32 6.04
CA GLY A 76 7.38 -0.73 5.62
C GLY A 76 7.67 -0.69 4.12
N SER A 77 7.74 -1.88 3.51
CA SER A 77 8.03 -2.04 2.07
C SER A 77 6.93 -1.57 1.10
N THR A 78 5.82 -1.01 1.58
CA THR A 78 4.77 -0.47 0.69
C THR A 78 5.23 0.78 -0.08
N LEU A 79 6.34 1.41 0.32
CA LEU A 79 6.89 2.57 -0.38
C LEU A 79 7.70 2.22 -1.63
N LYS A 80 8.13 0.96 -1.78
CA LYS A 80 9.02 0.52 -2.87
C LYS A 80 8.46 0.84 -4.26
N PRO A 81 7.18 0.53 -4.61
CA PRO A 81 6.64 0.85 -5.93
C PRO A 81 6.84 2.32 -6.34
N PHE A 82 6.73 3.25 -5.40
CA PHE A 82 6.92 4.68 -5.68
C PHE A 82 8.38 5.02 -5.94
N LEU A 83 9.32 4.40 -5.21
CA LEU A 83 10.75 4.59 -5.45
C LEU A 83 11.12 4.12 -6.86
N TYR A 84 10.71 2.91 -7.22
CA TYR A 84 10.98 2.36 -8.55
C TYR A 84 10.33 3.21 -9.65
N GLY A 85 9.08 3.65 -9.45
CA GLY A 85 8.40 4.55 -10.38
C GLY A 85 9.12 5.88 -10.59
N MET A 86 9.58 6.52 -9.51
CA MET A 86 10.33 7.79 -9.62
C MET A 86 11.71 7.60 -10.26
N ALA A 87 12.38 6.47 -10.00
CA ALA A 87 13.67 6.18 -10.62
C ALA A 87 13.53 5.86 -12.12
N LEU A 88 12.44 5.21 -12.54
CA LEU A 88 12.08 5.02 -13.95
C LEU A 88 11.85 6.37 -14.64
N ASP A 89 11.09 7.29 -14.02
CA ASP A 89 10.83 8.63 -14.55
C ASP A 89 12.10 9.45 -14.80
N GLU A 90 13.13 9.20 -14.02
CA GLU A 90 14.40 9.92 -14.10
C GLU A 90 15.42 9.26 -15.00
N GLY A 91 15.06 8.11 -15.61
CA GLY A 91 15.97 7.34 -16.44
C GLY A 91 17.14 6.72 -15.65
N LEU A 92 17.03 6.60 -14.32
CA LEU A 92 18.06 5.97 -13.48
C LEU A 92 18.10 4.45 -13.70
N ILE A 93 16.94 3.87 -14.04
CA ILE A 93 16.74 2.44 -14.27
C ILE A 93 15.69 2.22 -15.37
N HIS A 94 15.66 1.03 -15.95
CA HIS A 94 14.52 0.42 -16.64
C HIS A 94 14.13 -0.89 -15.93
N SER A 95 13.04 -1.54 -16.34
CA SER A 95 12.49 -2.73 -15.66
C SER A 95 13.48 -3.91 -15.54
N GLU A 96 14.42 -4.00 -16.47
CA GLU A 96 15.44 -5.04 -16.51
C GLU A 96 16.87 -4.55 -16.19
N SER A 97 17.01 -3.33 -15.64
CA SER A 97 18.30 -2.90 -15.12
C SER A 97 18.73 -3.82 -13.97
N LEU A 98 20.00 -4.20 -13.94
CA LEU A 98 20.55 -5.03 -12.88
C LEU A 98 20.82 -4.19 -11.63
N LEU A 99 20.27 -4.65 -10.50
CA LEU A 99 20.56 -4.18 -9.16
C LEU A 99 21.34 -5.25 -8.39
N ILE A 100 22.03 -4.84 -7.33
CA ILE A 100 22.87 -5.73 -6.54
C ILE A 100 22.18 -6.08 -5.22
N ASP A 101 21.82 -7.34 -5.04
CA ASP A 101 21.37 -7.93 -3.78
C ASP A 101 22.54 -8.70 -3.14
N ALA A 102 23.47 -7.95 -2.53
CA ALA A 102 24.65 -8.45 -1.83
C ALA A 102 24.90 -7.60 -0.57
N PRO A 103 25.74 -8.02 0.40
CA PRO A 103 26.09 -7.17 1.53
C PRO A 103 26.63 -5.81 1.06
N GLN A 104 25.99 -4.73 1.53
CA GLN A 104 26.38 -3.36 1.19
C GLN A 104 26.33 -2.46 2.43
N ASN A 105 27.17 -1.43 2.42
CA ASN A 105 27.26 -0.43 3.47
C ASN A 105 27.16 0.97 2.85
N PHE A 106 26.17 1.72 3.30
CA PHE A 106 25.85 3.06 2.82
C PHE A 106 26.21 4.07 3.92
N GLY A 107 27.49 4.44 4.01
CA GLY A 107 27.96 5.45 4.98
C GLY A 107 27.71 5.06 6.44
N GLY A 108 27.86 3.78 6.80
CA GLY A 108 27.61 3.23 8.13
C GLY A 108 26.23 2.58 8.27
N TYR A 109 25.34 2.74 7.28
CA TYR A 109 24.05 2.04 7.25
C TYR A 109 24.17 0.73 6.46
N ALA A 110 24.03 -0.40 7.12
CA ALA A 110 23.99 -1.71 6.50
C ALA A 110 22.55 -2.28 6.60
N PRO A 111 21.72 -2.18 5.55
CA PRO A 111 20.38 -2.73 5.54
C PRO A 111 20.44 -4.25 5.46
N GLY A 112 20.56 -4.91 6.61
CA GLY A 112 20.48 -6.36 6.73
C GLY A 112 19.14 -6.77 7.32
N ASN A 113 18.57 -7.87 6.83
CA ASN A 113 17.58 -8.63 7.58
C ASN A 113 18.22 -9.95 8.02
N PHE A 114 18.08 -10.25 9.32
CA PHE A 114 17.59 -11.53 9.81
C PHE A 114 17.38 -12.58 8.68
N GLN A 115 18.36 -13.49 8.54
CA GLN A 115 18.32 -14.77 7.80
C GLN A 115 18.57 -14.83 6.26
N ALA A 116 18.95 -13.79 5.52
CA ALA A 116 18.91 -13.90 4.04
C ALA A 116 20.19 -14.44 3.35
N ASP A 117 20.00 -15.48 2.52
CA ASP A 117 20.83 -15.80 1.36
C ASP A 117 20.72 -14.65 0.33
N PHE A 118 21.87 -14.11 -0.08
CA PHE A 118 21.94 -13.04 -1.08
C PHE A 118 21.77 -13.60 -2.50
N SER A 119 21.00 -12.90 -3.34
CA SER A 119 20.73 -13.36 -4.71
C SER A 119 21.79 -12.91 -5.72
N GLY A 120 22.66 -11.96 -5.34
CA GLY A 120 23.62 -11.35 -6.26
C GLY A 120 22.91 -10.38 -7.22
N PRO A 121 23.26 -10.36 -8.51
CA PRO A 121 22.59 -9.51 -9.50
C PRO A 121 21.13 -9.95 -9.71
N VAL A 122 20.20 -8.99 -9.61
CA VAL A 122 18.76 -9.18 -9.82
C VAL A 122 18.21 -8.06 -10.69
N SER A 123 17.19 -8.33 -11.51
CA SER A 123 16.56 -7.24 -12.27
C SER A 123 15.69 -6.36 -11.38
N VAL A 124 15.37 -5.13 -11.82
CA VAL A 124 14.41 -4.25 -11.15
C VAL A 124 13.05 -4.94 -10.96
N SER A 125 12.54 -5.63 -11.99
CA SER A 125 11.31 -6.41 -11.93
C SER A 125 11.36 -7.45 -10.81
N GLU A 126 12.44 -8.24 -10.75
CA GLU A 126 12.63 -9.26 -9.72
C GLU A 126 12.78 -8.64 -8.32
N ALA A 127 13.59 -7.58 -8.18
CA ALA A 127 13.84 -6.93 -6.91
C ALA A 127 12.57 -6.33 -6.29
N LEU A 128 11.70 -5.73 -7.11
CA LEU A 128 10.41 -5.21 -6.66
C LEU A 128 9.43 -6.35 -6.34
N GLN A 129 9.35 -7.39 -7.19
CA GLN A 129 8.45 -8.54 -6.98
C GLN A 129 8.79 -9.29 -5.68
N ARG A 130 10.07 -9.58 -5.46
CA ARG A 130 10.59 -10.23 -4.24
C ARG A 130 10.70 -9.25 -3.07
N SER A 131 10.45 -7.96 -3.31
CA SER A 131 10.49 -6.90 -2.32
C SER A 131 11.83 -6.84 -1.56
N LEU A 132 12.95 -6.99 -2.29
CA LEU A 132 14.31 -7.03 -1.72
C LEU A 132 14.70 -5.69 -1.10
N ASN A 133 15.42 -5.73 0.03
CA ASN A 133 15.75 -4.53 0.80
C ASN A 133 16.99 -3.82 0.27
N VAL A 134 18.08 -4.57 0.01
CA VAL A 134 19.35 -3.96 -0.39
C VAL A 134 19.22 -3.20 -1.72
N PRO A 135 18.65 -3.77 -2.80
CA PRO A 135 18.44 -3.03 -4.04
C PRO A 135 17.60 -1.75 -3.87
N ALA A 136 16.59 -1.79 -3.01
CA ALA A 136 15.73 -0.64 -2.76
C ALA A 136 16.46 0.46 -1.97
N VAL A 137 17.38 0.10 -1.07
CA VAL A 137 18.20 1.08 -0.34
C VAL A 137 19.23 1.73 -1.26
N ASP A 138 19.95 0.93 -2.07
CA ASP A 138 20.89 1.43 -3.07
C ASP A 138 20.19 2.39 -4.05
N LEU A 139 19.01 2.03 -4.55
CA LEU A 139 18.24 2.89 -5.43
C LEU A 139 17.77 4.18 -4.74
N LEU A 140 17.39 4.13 -3.47
CA LEU A 140 17.03 5.33 -2.71
C LEU A 140 18.24 6.26 -2.49
N ASP A 141 19.43 5.69 -2.28
CA ASP A 141 20.67 6.44 -2.14
C ASP A 141 20.99 7.23 -3.41
N ARG A 142 20.83 6.59 -4.58
CA ARG A 142 21.00 7.23 -5.89
C ARG A 142 19.94 8.29 -6.18
N LEU A 143 18.67 8.04 -5.84
CA LEU A 143 17.58 8.99 -6.06
C LEU A 143 17.63 10.20 -5.10
N GLY A 144 18.07 9.96 -3.88
CA GLY A 144 18.09 10.90 -2.77
C GLY A 144 16.84 10.78 -1.88
N PRO A 145 16.98 10.50 -0.56
CA PRO A 145 15.84 10.31 0.35
C PRO A 145 15.00 11.58 0.55
N GLU A 146 15.61 12.76 0.53
CA GLU A 146 14.88 14.03 0.66
C GLU A 146 13.97 14.30 -0.54
N ARG A 147 14.49 14.03 -1.74
CA ARG A 147 13.73 14.17 -2.99
C ARG A 147 12.57 13.20 -3.04
N PHE A 148 12.81 11.94 -2.66
CA PHE A 148 11.78 10.92 -2.55
C PHE A 148 10.66 11.35 -1.59
N ALA A 149 11.01 11.74 -0.36
CA ALA A 149 10.04 12.20 0.63
C ALA A 149 9.29 13.47 0.18
N GLY A 150 9.98 14.40 -0.48
CA GLY A 150 9.40 15.61 -1.04
C GLY A 150 8.36 15.35 -2.12
N ARG A 151 8.65 14.44 -3.05
CA ARG A 151 7.72 14.02 -4.12
C ARG A 151 6.50 13.30 -3.57
N LEU A 152 6.68 12.38 -2.62
CA LEU A 152 5.57 11.72 -1.92
C LEU A 152 4.66 12.73 -1.24
N ARG A 153 5.24 13.67 -0.50
CA ARG A 153 4.49 14.74 0.19
C ARG A 153 3.67 15.58 -0.79
N HIS A 154 4.25 15.94 -1.93
CA HIS A 154 3.55 16.70 -2.97
C HIS A 154 2.34 15.92 -3.52
N ALA A 155 2.50 14.60 -3.69
CA ALA A 155 1.44 13.70 -4.14
C ALA A 155 0.39 13.33 -3.07
N GLY A 156 0.47 13.93 -1.86
CA GLY A 156 -0.47 13.67 -0.78
C GLY A 156 -0.11 12.50 0.14
N LEU A 157 1.05 11.86 -0.05
CA LEU A 157 1.58 10.84 0.88
C LEU A 157 2.63 11.47 1.79
N ARG A 158 2.24 11.88 3.00
CA ARG A 158 3.16 12.56 3.91
C ARG A 158 3.81 11.56 4.85
N LEU A 159 5.12 11.38 4.72
CA LEU A 159 5.90 10.64 5.72
C LEU A 159 6.16 11.55 6.93
N ARG A 160 5.61 11.18 8.09
CA ARG A 160 5.91 11.82 9.37
C ARG A 160 7.12 11.14 9.99
N MET A 161 8.02 11.93 10.54
CA MET A 161 9.25 11.49 11.18
C MET A 161 9.34 12.13 12.58
N PRO A 162 10.19 11.61 13.48
CA PRO A 162 10.48 12.27 14.75
C PRO A 162 10.91 13.72 14.55
N ALA A 163 10.66 14.56 15.56
CA ALA A 163 11.08 15.96 15.53
C ALA A 163 12.59 16.06 15.22
N ASN A 164 12.96 16.98 14.34
CA ASN A 164 14.33 17.22 13.88
C ASN A 164 14.99 16.08 13.09
N ALA A 165 14.26 15.02 12.73
CA ALA A 165 14.77 13.98 11.84
C ALA A 165 14.64 14.42 10.36
N ALA A 166 15.72 14.26 9.60
CA ALA A 166 15.72 14.42 8.15
C ALA A 166 15.43 13.09 7.45
N PRO A 167 14.85 13.12 6.23
CA PRO A 167 14.74 11.94 5.37
C PRO A 167 16.10 11.24 5.20
N ASN A 168 16.13 9.92 5.38
CA ASN A 168 17.32 9.10 5.16
C ASN A 168 16.96 7.74 4.55
N LEU A 169 17.96 6.90 4.31
CA LEU A 169 17.81 5.61 3.64
C LEU A 169 16.84 4.64 4.35
N SER A 170 16.65 4.77 5.66
CA SER A 170 15.70 3.91 6.38
C SER A 170 14.25 4.11 5.94
N LEU A 171 13.92 5.24 5.28
CA LEU A 171 12.56 5.53 4.81
C LEU A 171 12.00 4.41 3.93
N ILE A 172 12.78 3.87 3.00
CA ILE A 172 12.29 2.83 2.07
C ILE A 172 11.95 1.51 2.78
N LEU A 173 12.44 1.33 4.00
CA LEU A 173 12.16 0.19 4.86
C LEU A 173 11.17 0.53 5.99
N GLY A 174 10.56 1.71 5.96
CA GLY A 174 9.56 2.15 6.94
C GLY A 174 10.06 3.09 8.02
N GLY A 175 11.19 3.77 7.82
CA GLY A 175 11.77 4.79 8.71
C GLY A 175 10.97 6.11 8.81
N GLY A 176 9.65 6.01 8.93
CA GLY A 176 8.68 7.10 9.02
C GLY A 176 7.28 6.53 9.15
N SER A 177 6.26 7.36 9.35
CA SER A 177 4.87 6.92 9.48
C SER A 177 3.93 7.63 8.52
N THR A 178 2.89 6.93 8.09
CA THR A 178 1.78 7.43 7.27
C THR A 178 0.48 6.72 7.66
N SER A 179 -0.64 7.12 7.07
CA SER A 179 -1.94 6.46 7.22
C SER A 179 -2.27 5.52 6.05
N LEU A 180 -3.17 4.58 6.28
CA LEU A 180 -3.73 3.74 5.22
C LEU A 180 -4.43 4.59 4.15
N GLU A 181 -5.15 5.64 4.55
CA GLU A 181 -5.85 6.56 3.64
C GLU A 181 -4.89 7.19 2.62
N GLU A 182 -3.77 7.74 3.09
CA GLU A 182 -2.76 8.33 2.21
C GLU A 182 -2.04 7.29 1.34
N LEU A 183 -1.77 6.10 1.88
CA LEU A 183 -1.19 5.01 1.08
C LEU A 183 -2.14 4.61 -0.06
N VAL A 184 -3.41 4.33 0.25
CA VAL A 184 -4.43 4.00 -0.75
C VAL A 184 -4.55 5.11 -1.78
N GLY A 185 -4.61 6.37 -1.34
CA GLY A 185 -4.64 7.54 -2.23
C GLY A 185 -3.46 7.59 -3.20
N ALA A 186 -2.23 7.32 -2.72
CA ALA A 186 -1.05 7.26 -3.56
C ALA A 186 -1.04 6.06 -4.52
N TYR A 187 -1.52 4.89 -4.07
CA TYR A 187 -1.61 3.67 -4.89
C TYR A 187 -2.59 3.80 -6.06
N THR A 188 -3.60 4.69 -5.97
CA THR A 188 -4.49 4.98 -7.11
C THR A 188 -3.74 5.43 -8.37
N ALA A 189 -2.52 6.00 -8.22
CA ALA A 189 -1.67 6.39 -9.34
C ALA A 189 -1.38 5.24 -10.32
N LEU A 190 -1.33 3.99 -9.84
CA LEU A 190 -1.05 2.82 -10.68
C LEU A 190 -2.21 2.52 -11.64
N ALA A 191 -3.45 2.83 -11.27
CA ALA A 191 -4.62 2.69 -12.15
C ALA A 191 -4.91 3.97 -12.97
N ARG A 192 -4.32 5.10 -12.59
CA ARG A 192 -4.68 6.44 -13.09
C ARG A 192 -3.54 7.14 -13.85
N GLY A 193 -2.72 6.38 -14.58
CA GLY A 193 -1.65 6.96 -15.42
C GLY A 193 -0.64 7.82 -14.63
N GLY A 194 -0.36 7.45 -13.38
CA GLY A 194 0.57 8.14 -12.49
C GLY A 194 -0.04 9.29 -11.67
N LEU A 195 -1.36 9.53 -11.75
CA LEU A 195 -2.06 10.52 -10.94
C LEU A 195 -2.53 9.92 -9.59
N ALA A 196 -1.87 10.32 -8.51
CA ALA A 196 -2.33 10.02 -7.15
C ALA A 196 -3.47 10.96 -6.77
N GLY A 197 -4.34 10.52 -5.85
CA GLY A 197 -5.49 11.30 -5.44
C GLY A 197 -5.82 11.17 -3.96
N ARG A 198 -6.40 12.21 -3.37
CA ARG A 198 -6.92 12.13 -2.00
C ARG A 198 -8.28 11.39 -2.00
N PRO A 199 -8.46 10.33 -1.19
CA PRO A 199 -9.75 9.68 -1.05
C PRO A 199 -10.85 10.65 -0.60
N ARG A 200 -12.04 10.53 -1.18
CA ARG A 200 -13.21 11.41 -0.96
C ARG A 200 -14.28 10.65 -0.19
N LEU A 201 -14.66 11.17 0.98
CA LEU A 201 -15.68 10.58 1.84
C LEU A 201 -17.09 11.16 1.60
N THR A 202 -17.16 12.35 1.00
CA THR A 202 -18.40 13.08 0.77
C THR A 202 -18.64 13.29 -0.73
N PRO A 203 -19.88 13.11 -1.20
CA PRO A 203 -20.25 13.44 -2.59
C PRO A 203 -19.95 14.92 -2.88
N GLY A 204 -19.53 15.22 -4.10
CA GLY A 204 -19.28 16.59 -4.55
C GLY A 204 -18.01 17.27 -4.01
N ALA A 205 -17.25 16.65 -3.10
CA ALA A 205 -15.91 17.13 -2.76
C ALA A 205 -15.04 17.21 -4.03
N ALA A 206 -14.33 18.31 -4.26
CA ALA A 206 -13.47 18.42 -5.44
C ALA A 206 -12.36 17.35 -5.40
N PRO A 207 -12.10 16.63 -6.51
CA PRO A 207 -10.97 15.72 -6.58
C PRO A 207 -9.68 16.50 -6.42
N HIS A 208 -8.82 16.04 -5.51
CA HIS A 208 -7.47 16.56 -5.35
C HIS A 208 -6.50 15.54 -5.91
N GLU A 209 -6.01 15.81 -7.12
CA GLU A 209 -5.16 14.91 -7.89
C GLU A 209 -3.81 15.56 -8.17
N VAL A 210 -2.75 14.77 -8.02
CA VAL A 210 -1.38 15.23 -8.22
C VAL A 210 -0.61 14.14 -8.96
N ARG A 211 0.20 14.55 -9.94
CA ARG A 211 1.09 13.64 -10.64
C ARG A 211 2.19 13.15 -9.70
N LEU A 212 2.18 11.85 -9.41
CA LEU A 212 3.19 11.17 -8.60
C LEU A 212 4.32 10.59 -9.46
N MET A 213 3.96 10.08 -10.64
CA MET A 213 4.92 9.57 -11.64
C MET A 213 4.37 9.74 -13.07
N SER A 214 5.18 9.48 -14.09
CA SER A 214 4.71 9.43 -15.48
C SER A 214 3.76 8.26 -15.71
N GLU A 215 2.99 8.33 -16.79
CA GLU A 215 2.14 7.23 -17.23
C GLU A 215 2.95 5.96 -17.54
N GLY A 216 4.11 6.11 -18.19
CA GLY A 216 5.00 5.00 -18.52
C GLY A 216 5.57 4.31 -17.28
N ALA A 217 6.03 5.07 -16.28
CA ALA A 217 6.50 4.50 -15.03
C ALA A 217 5.37 3.82 -14.24
N ALA A 218 4.17 4.42 -14.19
CA ALA A 218 3.01 3.81 -13.55
C ALA A 218 2.63 2.48 -14.21
N PHE A 219 2.64 2.43 -15.55
CA PHE A 219 2.39 1.21 -16.32
C PHE A 219 3.41 0.11 -16.00
N ILE A 220 4.71 0.43 -16.04
CA ILE A 220 5.78 -0.54 -15.78
C ILE A 220 5.69 -1.07 -14.34
N VAL A 221 5.54 -0.19 -13.34
CA VAL A 221 5.42 -0.59 -11.94
C VAL A 221 4.19 -1.46 -11.74
N ARG A 222 3.04 -1.09 -12.32
CA ARG A 222 1.82 -1.88 -12.24
C ARG A 222 2.00 -3.27 -12.86
N GLU A 223 2.60 -3.36 -14.04
CA GLU A 223 2.85 -4.64 -14.73
C GLU A 223 3.81 -5.54 -13.92
N ILE A 224 4.82 -4.97 -13.26
CA ILE A 224 5.69 -5.71 -12.33
C ILE A 224 4.87 -6.27 -11.15
N LEU A 225 3.98 -5.48 -10.57
CA LEU A 225 3.17 -5.90 -9.41
C LEU A 225 2.02 -6.86 -9.78
N GLU A 226 1.54 -6.84 -11.02
CA GLU A 226 0.53 -7.80 -11.51
C GLU A 226 1.17 -9.16 -11.85
N ASN A 227 2.33 -9.15 -12.54
CA ASN A 227 2.82 -10.34 -13.26
C ASN A 227 4.32 -10.60 -13.08
N GLY A 228 4.99 -9.91 -12.16
CA GLY A 228 6.43 -10.06 -11.94
C GLY A 228 7.30 -9.51 -13.06
N GLY A 229 6.76 -8.64 -13.92
CA GLY A 229 7.49 -8.03 -15.03
C GLY A 229 7.71 -8.99 -16.21
N ARG A 230 7.08 -10.18 -16.19
CA ARG A 230 7.08 -11.14 -17.31
C ARG A 230 5.73 -11.07 -18.02
N PRO A 231 5.66 -10.57 -19.27
CA PRO A 231 4.45 -10.64 -20.06
C PRO A 231 4.01 -12.10 -20.22
N GLY A 232 2.78 -12.43 -19.80
CA GLY A 232 2.14 -13.71 -20.15
C GLY A 232 1.80 -14.68 -19.02
N ASN A 233 2.18 -14.43 -17.76
CA ASN A 233 1.71 -15.26 -16.62
C ASN A 233 1.13 -14.42 -15.47
N PRO A 234 -0.03 -13.79 -15.69
CA PRO A 234 -0.64 -12.93 -14.69
C PRO A 234 -1.16 -13.70 -13.50
N PHE A 235 -1.04 -13.10 -12.31
CA PHE A 235 -1.78 -13.56 -11.16
C PHE A 235 -3.28 -13.32 -11.41
N ARG A 236 -4.03 -14.41 -11.63
CA ARG A 236 -5.47 -14.39 -11.90
C ARG A 236 -6.20 -14.99 -10.70
N GLU A 237 -6.55 -14.15 -9.72
CA GLU A 237 -7.37 -14.57 -8.58
C GLU A 237 -8.86 -14.58 -8.88
N SER A 238 -9.24 -13.77 -9.85
CA SER A 238 -10.54 -13.73 -10.49
C SER A 238 -10.27 -13.40 -11.97
N ASN A 239 -11.30 -13.22 -12.80
CA ASN A 239 -11.10 -12.69 -14.16
C ASN A 239 -10.57 -11.23 -14.19
N GLN A 240 -10.01 -10.74 -13.08
CA GLN A 240 -9.46 -9.39 -12.90
C GLN A 240 -7.97 -9.47 -12.58
N ARG A 241 -7.17 -8.59 -13.22
CA ARG A 241 -5.76 -8.39 -12.87
C ARG A 241 -5.68 -7.50 -11.63
N VAL A 242 -4.88 -7.92 -10.65
CA VAL A 242 -4.67 -7.17 -9.40
C VAL A 242 -3.18 -6.92 -9.23
N ALA A 243 -2.77 -5.65 -9.27
CA ALA A 243 -1.41 -5.25 -8.91
C ALA A 243 -1.35 -5.15 -7.39
N TRP A 244 -0.43 -5.84 -6.72
CA TRP A 244 -0.42 -5.84 -5.25
C TRP A 244 0.97 -5.70 -4.65
N LYS A 245 1.02 -5.11 -3.46
CA LYS A 245 2.25 -4.94 -2.68
C LYS A 245 1.99 -5.13 -1.20
N THR A 246 2.81 -5.98 -0.58
CA THR A 246 2.85 -6.12 0.88
C THR A 246 3.84 -5.17 1.52
N GLY A 247 3.63 -4.89 2.81
CA GLY A 247 4.63 -4.29 3.66
C GLY A 247 4.58 -4.87 5.06
N THR A 248 5.73 -4.90 5.70
CA THR A 248 5.87 -5.26 7.10
C THR A 248 6.75 -4.21 7.73
N SER A 249 6.30 -3.60 8.83
CA SER A 249 7.13 -2.65 9.58
C SER A 249 8.14 -3.37 10.47
N PHE A 250 9.16 -2.63 10.92
CA PHE A 250 10.18 -3.15 11.82
C PHE A 250 9.56 -3.75 13.10
N GLY A 251 10.05 -4.92 13.51
CA GLY A 251 9.52 -5.64 14.67
C GLY A 251 8.13 -6.23 14.46
N PHE A 252 7.67 -6.40 13.21
CA PHE A 252 6.38 -7.01 12.89
C PHE A 252 5.20 -6.27 13.52
N ARG A 253 5.26 -4.93 13.65
CA ARG A 253 4.18 -4.16 14.30
C ARG A 253 2.98 -3.96 13.38
N ASP A 254 3.26 -3.79 12.09
CA ASP A 254 2.26 -3.51 11.05
C ASP A 254 2.43 -4.48 9.89
N ALA A 255 1.33 -5.14 9.52
CA ALA A 255 1.21 -5.92 8.31
C ALA A 255 0.30 -5.17 7.33
N TRP A 256 0.82 -4.86 6.15
CA TRP A 256 0.10 -4.15 5.09
C TRP A 256 -0.07 -5.01 3.86
N ALA A 257 -1.17 -4.80 3.15
CA ALA A 257 -1.34 -5.20 1.77
C ALA A 257 -2.14 -4.12 1.02
N LEU A 258 -1.61 -3.67 -0.12
CA LEU A 258 -2.27 -2.73 -1.03
C LEU A 258 -2.49 -3.44 -2.35
N GLY A 259 -3.68 -3.30 -2.92
CA GLY A 259 -4.08 -3.88 -4.20
C GLY A 259 -4.70 -2.83 -5.09
N VAL A 260 -4.42 -2.91 -6.39
CA VAL A 260 -4.92 -2.00 -7.42
C VAL A 260 -5.48 -2.83 -8.56
N THR A 261 -6.75 -2.60 -8.88
CA THR A 261 -7.41 -3.08 -10.09
C THR A 261 -7.67 -1.89 -11.01
N ASP A 262 -8.33 -2.09 -12.15
CA ASP A 262 -8.76 -0.95 -12.98
C ASP A 262 -9.74 -0.05 -12.22
N ARG A 263 -10.72 -0.64 -11.53
CA ARG A 263 -11.81 0.10 -10.88
C ARG A 263 -11.52 0.51 -9.45
N TYR A 264 -10.78 -0.29 -8.68
CA TYR A 264 -10.61 -0.06 -7.25
C TYR A 264 -9.15 -0.07 -6.83
N THR A 265 -8.82 0.76 -5.85
CA THR A 265 -7.63 0.58 -5.00
C THR A 265 -8.11 0.17 -3.62
N VAL A 266 -7.53 -0.91 -3.10
CA VAL A 266 -7.85 -1.49 -1.80
C VAL A 266 -6.61 -1.46 -0.94
N GLY A 267 -6.76 -1.07 0.31
CA GLY A 267 -5.70 -1.19 1.30
C GLY A 267 -6.20 -1.93 2.54
N VAL A 268 -5.32 -2.77 3.09
CA VAL A 268 -5.55 -3.56 4.29
C VAL A 268 -4.39 -3.36 5.25
N TRP A 269 -4.72 -3.13 6.52
CA TRP A 269 -3.80 -3.15 7.65
C TRP A 269 -4.23 -4.21 8.66
N VAL A 270 -3.26 -4.95 9.21
CA VAL A 270 -3.44 -5.85 10.35
C VAL A 270 -2.30 -5.64 11.33
N GLY A 271 -2.62 -5.58 12.62
CA GLY A 271 -1.62 -5.39 13.65
C GLY A 271 -2.26 -5.06 14.99
N ARG A 272 -1.48 -4.59 15.95
CA ARG A 272 -2.00 -4.18 17.25
C ARG A 272 -2.15 -2.65 17.31
N PRO A 273 -3.31 -2.10 17.69
CA PRO A 273 -3.50 -0.65 17.78
C PRO A 273 -2.63 0.05 18.83
N ASP A 274 -2.10 -0.68 19.82
CA ASP A 274 -1.11 -0.14 20.76
C ASP A 274 0.31 -0.05 20.14
N GLY A 275 0.50 -0.58 18.94
CA GLY A 275 1.77 -0.66 18.24
C GLY A 275 2.70 -1.76 18.74
N THR A 276 2.30 -2.61 19.69
CA THR A 276 3.14 -3.70 20.22
C THR A 276 3.55 -4.67 19.10
N PRO A 277 4.80 -5.18 19.11
CA PRO A 277 5.28 -6.17 18.14
C PRO A 277 4.35 -7.38 17.99
N ASN A 278 4.25 -7.90 16.78
CA ASN A 278 3.41 -9.07 16.47
C ASN A 278 4.18 -10.14 15.67
N PRO A 279 5.20 -10.79 16.28
CA PRO A 279 5.98 -11.81 15.58
C PRO A 279 5.08 -12.91 15.01
N GLY A 280 5.43 -13.38 13.80
CA GLY A 280 4.63 -14.37 13.09
C GLY A 280 3.48 -13.79 12.26
N HIS A 281 3.14 -12.51 12.42
CA HIS A 281 2.14 -11.82 11.60
C HIS A 281 2.79 -10.71 10.76
N PHE A 282 2.78 -10.89 9.44
CA PHE A 282 3.39 -9.96 8.50
C PHE A 282 2.56 -9.85 7.22
N GLY A 283 2.89 -8.87 6.37
CA GLY A 283 2.06 -8.52 5.21
C GLY A 283 1.68 -9.71 4.33
N ALA A 284 2.63 -10.60 4.04
CA ALA A 284 2.39 -11.72 3.12
C ALA A 284 1.54 -12.87 3.67
N ASN A 285 1.54 -13.13 4.98
CA ASN A 285 0.76 -14.23 5.57
C ASN A 285 -0.54 -13.77 6.25
N THR A 286 -0.69 -12.47 6.52
CA THR A 286 -1.82 -11.93 7.28
C THR A 286 -2.67 -10.99 6.43
N SER A 287 -2.10 -9.88 5.94
CA SER A 287 -2.86 -8.86 5.22
C SER A 287 -3.12 -9.21 3.76
N ALA A 288 -2.16 -9.88 3.09
CA ALA A 288 -2.31 -10.29 1.70
C ALA A 288 -3.49 -11.27 1.52
N PRO A 289 -3.66 -12.34 2.31
CA PRO A 289 -4.86 -13.18 2.24
C PRO A 289 -6.17 -12.39 2.29
N LEU A 290 -6.28 -11.43 3.21
CA LEU A 290 -7.48 -10.60 3.31
C LEU A 290 -7.65 -9.69 2.07
N LEU A 291 -6.58 -9.08 1.57
CA LEU A 291 -6.63 -8.31 0.32
C LEU A 291 -7.14 -9.15 -0.86
N ARG A 292 -6.70 -10.41 -0.98
CA ARG A 292 -7.16 -11.35 -2.01
C ARG A 292 -8.66 -11.59 -1.93
N ASP A 293 -9.15 -11.90 -0.72
CA ASP A 293 -10.57 -12.15 -0.45
C ASP A 293 -11.42 -10.91 -0.81
N LEU A 294 -10.92 -9.70 -0.49
CA LEU A 294 -11.55 -8.43 -0.86
C LEU A 294 -11.54 -8.18 -2.37
N ALA A 295 -10.41 -8.38 -3.05
CA ALA A 295 -10.32 -8.19 -4.50
C ALA A 295 -11.26 -9.16 -5.24
N ALA A 296 -11.33 -10.42 -4.82
CA ALA A 296 -12.28 -11.40 -5.36
C ALA A 296 -13.75 -10.97 -5.13
N ALA A 297 -14.04 -10.39 -3.96
CA ALA A 297 -15.38 -9.90 -3.63
C ALA A 297 -15.82 -8.68 -4.46
N LEU A 298 -14.90 -7.81 -4.87
CA LEU A 298 -15.21 -6.62 -5.68
C LEU A 298 -15.56 -6.94 -7.13
N GLY A 299 -15.12 -8.09 -7.65
CA GLY A 299 -15.42 -8.56 -9.00
C GLY A 299 -14.73 -7.76 -10.13
N PRO A 300 -14.71 -8.30 -11.36
CA PRO A 300 -14.20 -7.60 -12.53
C PRO A 300 -15.07 -6.38 -12.85
N ASP A 301 -14.48 -5.41 -13.55
CA ASP A 301 -15.24 -4.24 -14.01
C ASP A 301 -16.17 -4.64 -15.17
N ASP A 302 -17.48 -4.40 -15.03
CA ASP A 302 -18.49 -4.74 -16.04
C ASP A 302 -18.26 -4.02 -17.39
N ALA A 303 -17.44 -2.97 -17.40
CA ALA A 303 -17.18 -2.15 -18.57
C ALA A 303 -16.43 -2.86 -19.73
N ARG A 304 -15.79 -4.01 -19.48
CA ARG A 304 -15.09 -4.78 -20.55
C ARG A 304 -15.88 -5.93 -21.14
N GLN A 305 -17.13 -6.18 -20.73
CA GLN A 305 -17.98 -7.20 -21.36
C GLN A 305 -18.70 -6.71 -22.64
N GLN A 306 -18.41 -5.51 -23.13
CA GLN A 306 -19.06 -4.92 -24.32
C GLN A 306 -18.10 -4.63 -25.50
N LEU A 307 -16.90 -5.21 -25.50
CA LEU A 307 -16.00 -5.24 -26.67
C LEU A 307 -15.71 -6.69 -27.05
#